data_AF-A0AA95EWU0-F1
#
_entry.id   AF-A0AA95EWU0-F1
#
_cell.length_a   1.000
_cell.length_b   1.000
_cell.length_c   1.000
_cell.angle_alpha   90.00
_cell.angle_beta   90.00
_cell.angle_gamma   90.00
#
_symmetry.space_group_name_H-M   'P 1'
#
loop_
_entity.id
_entity.type
_entity.pdbx_description
1 polymer ?
#
loop_
_entity_poly.entity_id
_entity_poly.type
_entity_poly.pdbx_seq_one_letter_code
_entity_poly.pdbx_strand_id
1 'polypeptide(L)'
;MSNVATLPKRSLVDSMAAKYDMEPTAFVNAIKATVIKGECSNEQFAAFLMVAKEYDLNPLTKEIYAFPDRGGITPIVSIDGWMNLINSHPQFDGMEFTDTTGEDGKLYSVECRMFRKDRARPVSVIEYMSECSRPTEPWKKWPNRMLRHKSAIQCARYAFGFSGIIEPDEYERMVDVSPRPSMADRLPGARQADSGFSSANVEAEIATATVSEATDPAPAETTIEHQSESAELSLVPPEGSADAEEGPAQSPRVGLSSDDRELLRLYADELNGERADYAIEEVRTRFWKGKGLEKGSALATAAGAITDAHRKRVTGDISIDECAQRCREATR
;
A
#
# COMPACT_ATOMS: atom_id res chain seq x y z
N MET A 1 -25.84 7.51 53.01
CA MET A 1 -26.21 7.77 51.61
C MET A 1 -25.05 7.29 50.76
N SER A 2 -25.21 6.15 50.09
CA SER A 2 -24.16 5.58 49.24
C SER A 2 -24.18 6.31 47.91
N ASN A 3 -23.13 7.10 47.63
CA ASN A 3 -22.92 7.69 46.31
C ASN A 3 -22.63 6.57 45.32
N VAL A 4 -23.65 6.19 44.54
CA VAL A 4 -23.46 5.37 43.34
C VAL A 4 -22.84 6.29 42.30
N ALA A 5 -21.51 6.23 42.16
CA ALA A 5 -20.81 6.89 41.07
C ALA A 5 -21.27 6.24 39.76
N THR A 6 -22.07 6.95 38.98
CA THR A 6 -22.37 6.61 37.59
C THR A 6 -21.06 6.66 36.80
N LEU A 7 -20.52 5.50 36.45
CA LEU A 7 -19.38 5.38 35.54
C LEU A 7 -19.73 6.08 34.22
N PRO A 8 -18.93 7.05 33.75
CA PRO A 8 -19.15 7.67 32.45
C PRO A 8 -19.07 6.59 31.36
N LYS A 9 -20.04 6.61 30.44
CA LYS A 9 -20.13 5.67 29.32
C LYS A 9 -18.86 5.84 28.46
N ARG A 10 -17.99 4.82 28.41
CA ARG A 10 -16.72 4.87 27.64
C ARG A 10 -16.99 5.27 26.20
N SER A 11 -16.17 6.17 25.67
CA SER A 11 -16.31 6.61 24.30
C SER A 11 -15.91 5.54 23.28
N LEU A 12 -16.27 5.74 22.01
CA LEU A 12 -15.88 4.83 20.93
C LEU A 12 -14.35 4.77 20.82
N VAL A 13 -13.68 5.92 20.88
CA VAL A 13 -12.22 6.03 20.80
C VAL A 13 -11.59 5.33 22.01
N ASP A 14 -12.07 5.60 23.22
CA ASP A 14 -11.57 4.93 24.44
C ASP A 14 -11.72 3.41 24.35
N SER A 15 -12.88 2.95 23.87
CA SER A 15 -13.16 1.51 23.74
C SER A 15 -12.24 0.82 22.74
N MET A 16 -11.94 1.50 21.63
CA MET A 16 -11.07 0.97 20.57
C MET A 16 -9.59 1.07 20.98
N ALA A 17 -9.15 2.19 21.55
CA ALA A 17 -7.79 2.37 22.01
C ALA A 17 -7.44 1.37 23.12
N ALA A 18 -8.36 1.15 24.08
CA ALA A 18 -8.21 0.15 25.12
C ALA A 18 -8.13 -1.29 24.58
N LYS A 19 -8.77 -1.60 23.44
CA LYS A 19 -8.65 -2.93 22.81
C LYS A 19 -7.21 -3.22 22.37
N TYR A 20 -6.46 -2.18 22.02
CA TYR A 20 -5.08 -2.29 21.53
C TYR A 20 -4.03 -1.82 22.55
N ASP A 21 -4.42 -1.65 23.82
CA ASP A 21 -3.56 -1.15 24.90
C ASP A 21 -2.87 0.18 24.56
N MET A 22 -3.58 1.06 23.84
CA MET A 22 -3.10 2.37 23.43
C MET A 22 -3.79 3.48 24.22
N GLU A 23 -3.06 4.57 24.46
CA GLU A 23 -3.66 5.83 24.90
C GLU A 23 -4.55 6.40 23.77
N PRO A 24 -5.76 6.92 24.07
CA PRO A 24 -6.71 7.39 23.06
C PRO A 24 -6.15 8.37 22.03
N THR A 25 -5.37 9.35 22.48
CA THR A 25 -4.78 10.38 21.60
C THR A 25 -3.74 9.78 20.65
N ALA A 26 -2.85 8.95 21.17
CA ALA A 26 -1.86 8.21 20.39
C ALA A 26 -2.54 7.28 19.36
N PHE A 27 -3.65 6.63 19.74
CA PHE A 27 -4.44 5.80 18.83
C PHE A 27 -5.02 6.63 17.68
N VAL A 28 -5.69 7.75 17.98
CA VAL A 28 -6.27 8.63 16.95
C VAL A 28 -5.21 9.13 15.98
N ASN A 29 -4.07 9.61 16.51
CA ASN A 29 -2.97 10.13 15.70
C ASN A 29 -2.37 9.05 14.81
N ALA A 30 -2.18 7.84 15.33
CA ALA A 30 -1.68 6.70 14.56
C ALA A 30 -2.62 6.34 13.40
N ILE A 31 -3.94 6.26 13.65
CA ILE A 31 -4.92 5.94 12.60
C ILE A 31 -4.96 7.03 11.54
N LYS A 32 -5.06 8.30 11.94
CA LYS A 32 -5.08 9.44 11.00
C LYS A 32 -3.82 9.49 10.13
N ALA A 33 -2.64 9.19 10.69
CA ALA A 33 -1.38 9.24 9.96
C ALA A 33 -1.15 8.04 9.03
N THR A 34 -1.65 6.85 9.36
CA THR A 34 -1.22 5.60 8.70
C THR A 34 -2.32 4.87 7.93
N VAL A 35 -3.59 5.12 8.27
CA VAL A 35 -4.75 4.34 7.78
C VAL A 35 -5.68 5.17 6.92
N ILE A 36 -5.77 6.48 7.20
CA ILE A 36 -6.62 7.40 6.45
C ILE A 36 -5.75 8.20 5.50
N LYS A 37 -6.01 8.10 4.19
CA LYS A 37 -5.37 8.99 3.23
C LYS A 37 -6.17 10.29 3.13
N GLY A 38 -5.51 11.43 3.18
CA GLY A 38 -6.14 12.76 3.02
C GLY A 38 -6.74 13.34 4.30
N GLU A 39 -7.38 14.50 4.15
CA GLU A 39 -8.08 15.15 5.27
C GLU A 39 -9.32 14.38 5.69
N CYS A 40 -9.59 14.34 6.98
CA CYS A 40 -10.70 13.60 7.57
C CYS A 40 -11.30 14.39 8.72
N SER A 41 -12.60 14.67 8.64
CA SER A 41 -13.35 15.27 9.74
C SER A 41 -13.49 14.29 10.91
N ASN A 42 -13.86 14.81 12.08
CA ASN A 42 -14.05 13.99 13.28
C ASN A 42 -15.25 13.03 13.13
N GLU A 43 -16.31 13.48 12.45
CA GLU A 43 -17.51 12.69 12.16
C GLU A 43 -17.19 11.55 11.20
N GLN A 44 -16.38 11.84 10.17
CA GLN A 44 -15.89 10.84 9.22
C GLN A 44 -15.01 9.81 9.93
N PHE A 45 -14.09 10.26 10.77
CA PHE A 45 -13.22 9.39 11.56
C PHE A 45 -14.03 8.45 12.46
N ALA A 46 -15.03 8.98 13.16
CA ALA A 46 -15.90 8.18 14.01
C ALA A 46 -16.76 7.20 13.20
N ALA A 47 -17.27 7.60 12.03
CA ALA A 47 -17.98 6.70 11.12
C ALA A 47 -17.09 5.53 10.65
N PHE A 48 -15.82 5.80 10.34
CA PHE A 48 -14.84 4.75 10.04
C PHE A 48 -14.60 3.81 11.22
N LEU A 49 -14.40 4.35 12.43
CA LEU A 49 -14.21 3.53 13.63
C LEU A 49 -15.44 2.68 13.98
N MET A 50 -16.66 3.17 13.70
CA MET A 50 -17.87 2.39 13.88
C MET A 50 -17.88 1.16 12.97
N VAL A 51 -17.46 1.28 11.71
CA VAL A 51 -17.36 0.14 10.78
C VAL A 51 -16.28 -0.84 11.24
N ALA A 52 -15.11 -0.32 11.65
CA ALA A 52 -14.03 -1.16 12.17
C ALA A 52 -14.50 -1.96 13.40
N LYS A 53 -15.23 -1.32 14.32
CA LYS A 53 -15.77 -1.96 15.51
C LYS A 53 -16.86 -2.98 15.20
N GLU A 54 -17.81 -2.66 14.32
CA GLU A 54 -18.90 -3.56 13.94
C GLU A 54 -18.38 -4.89 13.41
N TYR A 55 -17.31 -4.83 12.62
CA TYR A 55 -16.69 -5.99 11.99
C TYR A 55 -15.49 -6.55 12.75
N ASP A 56 -15.19 -6.00 13.93
CA ASP A 56 -14.03 -6.33 14.75
C ASP A 56 -12.67 -6.26 14.01
N LEU A 57 -12.58 -5.42 12.98
CA LEU A 57 -11.41 -5.26 12.12
C LEU A 57 -10.38 -4.34 12.77
N ASN A 58 -9.10 -4.66 12.57
CA ASN A 58 -8.00 -3.88 13.11
C ASN A 58 -7.46 -2.84 12.10
N PRO A 59 -7.63 -1.52 12.38
CA PRO A 59 -7.11 -0.48 11.50
C PRO A 59 -5.57 -0.42 11.49
N LEU A 60 -4.91 -0.71 12.62
CA LEU A 60 -3.45 -0.60 12.77
C LEU A 60 -2.70 -1.63 11.90
N THR A 61 -3.28 -2.82 11.72
CA THR A 61 -2.73 -3.86 10.82
C THR A 61 -3.23 -3.72 9.39
N LYS A 62 -4.00 -2.66 9.07
CA LYS A 62 -4.60 -2.41 7.77
C LYS A 62 -5.55 -3.52 7.29
N GLU A 63 -6.24 -4.18 8.21
CA GLU A 63 -7.39 -5.01 7.88
C GLU A 63 -8.54 -4.15 7.32
N ILE A 64 -8.64 -2.90 7.80
CA ILE A 64 -9.53 -1.87 7.27
C ILE A 64 -8.78 -0.54 7.17
N TYR A 65 -8.99 0.20 6.09
CA TYR A 65 -8.39 1.52 5.86
C TYR A 65 -9.33 2.44 5.10
N ALA A 66 -9.04 3.74 5.01
CA ALA A 66 -9.96 4.69 4.41
C ALA A 66 -9.35 5.46 3.23
N PHE A 67 -10.10 5.55 2.14
CA PHE A 67 -9.78 6.44 1.02
C PHE A 67 -10.70 7.68 1.03
N PRO A 68 -10.18 8.87 0.66
CA PRO A 68 -11.01 10.04 0.44
C PRO A 68 -11.98 9.81 -0.73
N ASP A 69 -13.25 10.13 -0.54
CA ASP A 69 -14.30 10.03 -1.55
C ASP A 69 -15.23 11.25 -1.49
N ARG A 70 -15.30 12.05 -2.57
CA ARG A 70 -16.23 13.18 -2.79
C ARG A 70 -16.80 13.85 -1.52
N GLY A 71 -15.93 14.44 -0.69
CA GLY A 71 -16.33 15.15 0.54
C GLY A 71 -16.48 14.28 1.80
N GLY A 72 -16.01 13.03 1.74
CA GLY A 72 -16.11 11.99 2.74
C GLY A 72 -14.88 11.07 2.74
N ILE A 73 -14.95 10.03 3.58
CA ILE A 73 -14.04 8.88 3.49
C ILE A 73 -14.85 7.62 3.20
N THR A 74 -14.23 6.62 2.59
CA THR A 74 -14.84 5.30 2.38
C THR A 74 -13.98 4.22 3.03
N PRO A 75 -14.53 3.36 3.91
CA PRO A 75 -13.80 2.26 4.51
C PRO A 75 -13.63 1.14 3.49
N ILE A 76 -12.41 0.69 3.35
CA ILE A 76 -11.97 -0.38 2.47
C ILE A 76 -11.41 -1.48 3.34
N VAL A 77 -11.89 -2.70 3.14
CA VAL A 77 -11.40 -3.88 3.84
C VAL A 77 -10.37 -4.55 2.95
N SER A 78 -9.16 -4.75 3.48
CA SER A 78 -8.08 -5.44 2.77
C SER A 78 -8.37 -6.93 2.66
N ILE A 79 -7.57 -7.65 1.87
CA ILE A 79 -7.69 -9.11 1.81
C ILE A 79 -7.48 -9.75 3.19
N ASP A 80 -6.57 -9.22 4.00
CA ASP A 80 -6.32 -9.73 5.35
C ASP A 80 -7.53 -9.50 6.26
N GLY A 81 -8.19 -8.34 6.14
CA GLY A 81 -9.45 -8.08 6.86
C GLY A 81 -10.57 -9.03 6.45
N TRP A 82 -10.71 -9.31 5.15
CA TRP A 82 -11.67 -10.32 4.68
C TRP A 82 -11.35 -11.72 5.19
N MET A 83 -10.07 -12.11 5.21
CA MET A 83 -9.66 -13.40 5.76
C MET A 83 -9.89 -13.48 7.27
N ASN A 84 -9.68 -12.39 8.02
CA ASN A 84 -10.03 -12.32 9.43
C ASN A 84 -11.54 -12.53 9.63
N LEU A 85 -12.38 -11.81 8.88
CA LEU A 85 -13.84 -11.96 8.95
C LEU A 85 -14.31 -13.39 8.67
N ILE A 86 -13.74 -14.03 7.66
CA ILE A 86 -14.12 -15.40 7.31
C ILE A 86 -13.67 -16.39 8.39
N ASN A 87 -12.41 -16.32 8.81
CA ASN A 87 -11.84 -17.28 9.75
C ASN A 87 -12.38 -17.11 11.18
N SER A 88 -12.73 -15.89 11.59
CA SER A 88 -13.32 -15.62 12.90
C SER A 88 -14.81 -15.92 12.97
N HIS A 89 -15.49 -16.11 11.83
CA HIS A 89 -16.93 -16.35 11.81
C HIS A 89 -17.26 -17.71 12.47
N PRO A 90 -18.12 -17.77 13.51
CA PRO A 90 -18.36 -19.01 14.28
C PRO A 90 -18.84 -20.21 13.45
N GLN A 91 -19.62 -19.93 12.40
CA GLN A 91 -20.17 -20.94 11.48
C GLN A 91 -19.24 -21.32 10.33
N PHE A 92 -18.07 -20.69 10.16
CA PHE A 92 -17.15 -21.07 9.09
C PHE A 92 -16.61 -22.48 9.33
N ASP A 93 -16.66 -23.31 8.28
CA ASP A 93 -16.24 -24.71 8.31
C ASP A 93 -15.31 -25.07 7.13
N GLY A 94 -14.51 -24.09 6.70
CA GLY A 94 -13.58 -24.26 5.59
C GLY A 94 -14.09 -23.69 4.27
N MET A 95 -13.14 -23.55 3.34
CA MET A 95 -13.39 -23.11 1.97
C MET A 95 -12.54 -23.90 1.00
N GLU A 96 -13.07 -24.13 -0.20
CA GLU A 96 -12.39 -24.79 -1.30
C GLU A 96 -12.37 -23.87 -2.52
N PHE A 97 -11.35 -24.02 -3.37
CA PHE A 97 -11.25 -23.33 -4.64
C PHE A 97 -11.15 -24.33 -5.77
N THR A 98 -11.91 -24.11 -6.84
CA THR A 98 -11.80 -24.84 -8.10
C THR A 98 -11.45 -23.85 -9.20
N ASP A 99 -10.25 -24.00 -9.76
CA ASP A 99 -9.75 -23.18 -10.86
C ASP A 99 -10.23 -23.78 -12.19
N THR A 100 -10.74 -22.94 -13.10
CA THR A 100 -11.05 -23.34 -14.49
C THR A 100 -10.04 -22.69 -15.43
N THR A 101 -9.25 -23.51 -16.13
CA THR A 101 -8.26 -23.05 -17.10
C THR A 101 -8.70 -23.34 -18.53
N GLY A 102 -8.44 -22.41 -19.45
CA GLY A 102 -8.63 -22.62 -20.88
C GLY A 102 -7.57 -23.53 -21.49
N GLU A 103 -7.77 -23.91 -22.75
CA GLU A 103 -6.79 -24.67 -23.55
C GLU A 103 -5.46 -23.91 -23.73
N ASP A 104 -5.50 -22.59 -23.60
CA ASP A 104 -4.33 -21.70 -23.62
C ASP A 104 -3.52 -21.71 -22.30
N GLY A 105 -3.91 -22.54 -21.34
CA GLY A 105 -3.29 -22.64 -20.03
C GLY A 105 -3.57 -21.45 -19.10
N LYS A 106 -4.44 -20.51 -19.50
CA LYS A 106 -4.77 -19.34 -18.67
C LYS A 106 -5.98 -19.63 -17.79
N LEU A 107 -5.99 -19.01 -16.62
CA LEU A 107 -7.11 -19.07 -15.68
C LEU A 107 -8.28 -18.22 -16.19
N TYR A 108 -9.45 -18.82 -16.37
CA TYR A 108 -10.66 -18.16 -16.87
C TYR A 108 -11.63 -17.83 -15.74
N SER A 109 -11.77 -18.72 -14.76
CA SER A 109 -12.60 -18.47 -13.59
C SER A 109 -12.07 -19.21 -12.37
N VAL A 110 -12.48 -18.75 -11.20
CA VAL A 110 -12.28 -19.44 -9.92
C VAL A 110 -13.64 -19.59 -9.26
N GLU A 111 -13.99 -20.81 -8.89
CA GLU A 111 -15.12 -21.10 -8.02
C GLU A 111 -14.61 -21.15 -6.58
N CYS A 112 -15.23 -20.39 -5.67
CA CYS A 112 -15.03 -20.53 -4.24
C CYS A 112 -16.26 -21.17 -3.61
N ARG A 113 -16.05 -22.25 -2.86
CA ARG A 113 -17.09 -22.95 -2.10
C ARG A 113 -16.82 -22.78 -0.61
N MET A 114 -17.72 -22.14 0.11
CA MET A 114 -17.62 -21.97 1.56
C MET A 114 -18.61 -22.87 2.28
N PHE A 115 -18.09 -23.62 3.25
CA PHE A 115 -18.84 -24.55 4.07
C PHE A 115 -19.22 -23.89 5.37
N ARG A 116 -20.43 -24.21 5.84
CA ARG A 116 -20.94 -23.73 7.11
C ARG A 116 -21.43 -24.88 7.95
N LYS A 117 -21.15 -24.83 9.25
CA LYS A 117 -21.53 -25.88 10.22
C LYS A 117 -23.05 -26.06 10.31
N ASP A 118 -23.82 -25.01 10.03
CA ASP A 118 -25.28 -24.99 10.09
C ASP A 118 -25.97 -25.36 8.76
N ARG A 119 -25.23 -25.79 7.73
CA ARG A 119 -25.80 -26.10 6.40
C ARG A 119 -25.24 -27.40 5.84
N ALA A 120 -26.09 -28.17 5.18
CA ALA A 120 -25.68 -29.40 4.49
C ALA A 120 -25.04 -29.15 3.11
N ARG A 121 -25.18 -27.94 2.55
CA ARG A 121 -24.64 -27.58 1.23
C ARG A 121 -23.80 -26.31 1.35
N PRO A 122 -22.64 -26.24 0.68
CA PRO A 122 -21.84 -25.03 0.67
C PRO A 122 -22.52 -23.93 -0.13
N VAL A 123 -22.17 -22.68 0.18
CA VAL A 123 -22.39 -21.56 -0.74
C VAL A 123 -21.28 -21.60 -1.78
N SER A 124 -21.64 -21.44 -3.05
CA SER A 124 -20.67 -21.42 -4.15
C SER A 124 -20.83 -20.16 -4.98
N VAL A 125 -19.70 -19.56 -5.35
CA VAL A 125 -19.62 -18.39 -6.24
C VAL A 125 -18.49 -18.57 -7.22
N ILE A 126 -18.75 -18.24 -8.47
CA ILE A 126 -17.76 -18.24 -9.55
C ILE A 126 -17.49 -16.79 -9.96
N GLU A 127 -16.23 -16.39 -9.93
CA GLU A 127 -15.78 -15.12 -10.50
C GLU A 127 -15.01 -15.38 -11.79
N TYR A 128 -15.25 -14.53 -12.80
CA TYR A 128 -14.65 -14.65 -14.12
C TYR A 128 -13.51 -13.65 -14.32
N MET A 129 -12.37 -14.12 -14.82
CA MET A 129 -11.20 -13.28 -15.12
C MET A 129 -11.57 -12.11 -16.04
N SER A 130 -12.45 -12.33 -17.02
CA SER A 130 -12.94 -11.33 -17.97
C SER A 130 -13.71 -10.17 -17.30
N GLU A 131 -14.34 -10.39 -16.15
CA GLU A 131 -15.13 -9.38 -15.44
C GLU A 131 -14.33 -8.70 -14.33
N CYS A 132 -13.48 -9.46 -13.64
CA CYS A 132 -12.75 -8.99 -12.48
C CYS A 132 -11.44 -8.28 -12.84
N SER A 133 -10.77 -8.69 -13.93
CA SER A 133 -9.44 -8.19 -14.28
C SER A 133 -9.42 -6.68 -14.50
N ARG A 134 -8.36 -6.03 -14.01
CA ARG A 134 -8.16 -4.58 -14.11
C ARG A 134 -6.79 -4.26 -14.68
N PRO A 135 -6.62 -3.11 -15.35
CA PRO A 135 -5.33 -2.67 -15.86
C PRO A 135 -4.40 -2.11 -14.75
N THR A 136 -4.53 -2.59 -13.51
CA THR A 136 -3.72 -2.16 -12.36
C THR A 136 -2.50 -3.06 -12.18
N GLU A 137 -1.48 -2.55 -11.49
CA GLU A 137 -0.21 -3.24 -11.29
C GLU A 137 -0.34 -4.60 -10.56
N PRO A 138 -1.17 -4.75 -9.51
CA PRO A 138 -1.38 -6.04 -8.86
C PRO A 138 -1.98 -7.10 -9.79
N TRP A 139 -2.94 -6.72 -10.65
CA TRP A 139 -3.54 -7.64 -11.62
C TRP A 139 -2.57 -8.03 -12.73
N LYS A 140 -1.68 -7.13 -13.15
CA LYS A 140 -0.63 -7.46 -14.14
C LYS A 140 0.39 -8.45 -13.57
N LYS A 141 0.77 -8.29 -12.30
CA LYS A 141 1.77 -9.15 -11.65
C LYS A 141 1.21 -10.49 -11.15
N TRP A 142 0.00 -10.48 -10.59
CA TRP A 142 -0.56 -11.65 -9.90
C TRP A 142 -2.06 -11.88 -10.22
N PRO A 143 -2.43 -12.03 -11.51
CA PRO A 143 -3.84 -12.11 -11.92
C PRO A 143 -4.60 -13.27 -11.26
N ASN A 144 -3.98 -14.44 -11.14
CA ASN A 144 -4.62 -15.62 -10.57
C ASN A 144 -4.87 -15.46 -9.06
N ARG A 145 -3.92 -14.85 -8.34
CA ARG A 145 -4.07 -14.55 -6.91
C ARG A 145 -5.19 -13.54 -6.69
N MET A 146 -5.24 -12.49 -7.51
CA MET A 146 -6.28 -11.48 -7.46
C MET A 146 -7.67 -12.08 -7.70
N LEU A 147 -7.82 -12.92 -8.73
CA LEU A 147 -9.10 -13.58 -9.01
C LEU A 147 -9.56 -14.50 -7.88
N ARG A 148 -8.63 -15.26 -7.28
CA ARG A 148 -8.95 -16.09 -6.12
C ARG A 148 -9.41 -15.26 -4.92
N HIS A 149 -8.80 -14.10 -4.68
CA HIS A 149 -9.26 -13.17 -3.65
C HIS A 149 -10.67 -12.65 -3.92
N LYS A 150 -11.00 -12.29 -5.17
CA LYS A 150 -12.36 -11.85 -5.52
C LYS A 150 -13.40 -12.95 -5.26
N SER A 151 -13.08 -14.17 -5.66
CA SER A 151 -13.96 -15.33 -5.46
C SER A 151 -14.23 -15.58 -3.98
N ALA A 152 -13.19 -15.50 -3.15
CA ALA A 152 -13.32 -15.66 -1.69
C ALA A 152 -14.19 -14.56 -1.08
N ILE A 153 -13.96 -13.30 -1.45
CA ILE A 153 -14.70 -12.14 -0.93
C ILE A 153 -16.19 -12.23 -1.30
N GLN A 154 -16.50 -12.51 -2.56
CA GLN A 154 -17.89 -12.61 -3.01
C GLN A 154 -18.60 -13.81 -2.37
N CYS A 155 -17.94 -14.97 -2.30
CA CYS A 155 -18.50 -16.13 -1.61
C CYS A 155 -18.77 -15.85 -0.12
N ALA A 156 -17.86 -15.16 0.57
CA ALA A 156 -18.04 -14.76 1.96
C ALA A 156 -19.26 -13.86 2.17
N ARG A 157 -19.51 -12.91 1.26
CA ARG A 157 -20.70 -12.03 1.33
C ARG A 157 -21.99 -12.84 1.30
N TYR A 158 -22.12 -13.82 0.40
CA TYR A 158 -23.32 -14.68 0.36
C TYR A 158 -23.38 -15.69 1.50
N ALA A 159 -22.22 -16.21 1.93
CA ALA A 159 -22.15 -17.21 2.99
C ALA A 159 -22.49 -16.61 4.37
N PHE A 160 -22.03 -15.41 4.67
CA PHE A 160 -22.07 -14.80 6.01
C PHE A 160 -22.87 -13.51 6.10
N GLY A 161 -23.30 -12.94 4.98
CA GLY A 161 -24.14 -11.73 4.97
C GLY A 161 -23.38 -10.43 5.25
N PHE A 162 -22.05 -10.40 5.04
CA PHE A 162 -21.25 -9.20 5.22
C PHE A 162 -21.69 -8.08 4.28
N SER A 163 -22.06 -6.92 4.84
CA SER A 163 -22.64 -5.78 4.11
C SER A 163 -22.04 -4.43 4.54
N GLY A 164 -22.15 -3.38 3.72
CA GLY A 164 -21.62 -2.05 4.10
C GLY A 164 -20.08 -1.93 4.11
N ILE A 165 -19.35 -3.02 3.89
CA ILE A 165 -17.90 -3.04 3.63
C ILE A 165 -17.62 -3.29 2.16
N ILE A 166 -16.55 -2.71 1.64
CA ILE A 166 -16.12 -2.87 0.24
C ILE A 166 -14.65 -3.25 0.15
N GLU A 167 -14.29 -3.91 -0.93
CA GLU A 167 -12.91 -4.27 -1.26
C GLU A 167 -12.26 -3.21 -2.18
N PRO A 168 -10.93 -3.17 -2.30
CA PRO A 168 -10.21 -2.10 -3.02
C PRO A 168 -10.62 -1.89 -4.49
N ASP A 169 -10.77 -2.95 -5.27
CA ASP A 169 -11.13 -2.86 -6.68
C ASP A 169 -12.61 -2.50 -6.88
N GLU A 170 -13.47 -2.84 -5.90
CA GLU A 170 -14.88 -2.43 -5.87
C GLU A 170 -14.96 -0.93 -5.66
N TYR A 171 -14.15 -0.40 -4.75
CA TYR A 171 -14.01 1.04 -4.58
C TYR A 171 -13.56 1.72 -5.88
N GLU A 172 -12.49 1.23 -6.51
CA GLU A 172 -11.97 1.79 -7.76
C GLU A 172 -13.01 1.77 -8.88
N ARG A 173 -13.78 0.69 -9.03
CA ARG A 173 -14.91 0.62 -9.99
C ARG A 173 -15.95 1.70 -9.74
N MET A 174 -16.26 1.99 -8.47
CA MET A 174 -17.36 2.89 -8.11
C MET A 174 -17.03 4.37 -8.33
N VAL A 175 -15.75 4.75 -8.37
CA VAL A 175 -15.34 6.13 -8.65
C VAL A 175 -15.91 6.62 -10.00
N ASP A 176 -16.10 5.71 -10.95
CA ASP A 176 -16.56 6.01 -12.31
C ASP A 176 -18.11 6.07 -12.48
N VAL A 177 -18.94 5.67 -11.51
CA VAL A 177 -20.38 5.37 -11.76
C VAL A 177 -21.40 6.11 -10.86
N SER A 178 -21.23 7.41 -10.55
CA SER A 178 -22.27 8.33 -9.95
C SER A 178 -22.36 8.39 -8.39
N PRO A 179 -23.16 9.30 -7.77
CA PRO A 179 -22.97 9.76 -6.37
C PRO A 179 -23.55 8.82 -5.30
N ARG A 180 -22.90 8.80 -4.14
CA ARG A 180 -23.17 7.89 -3.03
C ARG A 180 -24.05 8.50 -1.94
N PRO A 181 -24.98 7.74 -1.32
CA PRO A 181 -25.55 8.08 -0.03
C PRO A 181 -24.48 8.00 1.08
N SER A 182 -24.74 8.72 2.18
CA SER A 182 -23.76 8.93 3.26
C SER A 182 -23.39 7.61 3.94
N MET A 183 -22.24 7.55 4.62
CA MET A 183 -21.85 6.38 5.43
C MET A 183 -22.93 5.96 6.42
N ALA A 184 -23.67 6.91 7.00
CA ALA A 184 -24.74 6.65 7.95
C ALA A 184 -25.90 5.84 7.33
N ASP A 185 -26.12 5.96 6.01
CA ASP A 185 -27.17 5.24 5.30
C ASP A 185 -26.79 3.78 4.94
N ARG A 186 -25.50 3.43 5.03
CA ARG A 186 -24.97 2.12 4.58
C ARG A 186 -24.92 1.04 5.67
N LEU A 187 -25.36 1.36 6.89
CA LEU A 187 -25.39 0.43 8.02
C LEU A 187 -26.82 -0.07 8.27
N PRO A 188 -27.29 -1.14 7.58
CA PRO A 188 -28.55 -1.78 7.92
C PRO A 188 -28.33 -2.68 9.15
N GLY A 189 -28.29 -2.09 10.34
CA GLY A 189 -28.10 -2.84 11.59
C GLY A 189 -27.96 -2.00 12.86
N ALA A 190 -27.49 -0.75 12.75
CA ALA A 190 -27.26 0.12 13.91
C ALA A 190 -28.55 0.62 14.61
N ARG A 191 -29.74 0.14 14.22
CA ARG A 191 -31.02 0.54 14.85
C ARG A 191 -31.32 -0.14 16.19
N GLN A 192 -30.44 -0.99 16.71
CA GLN A 192 -30.58 -1.58 18.06
C GLN A 192 -29.30 -1.54 18.90
N ALA A 193 -28.40 -0.59 18.66
CA ALA A 193 -27.42 -0.20 19.68
C ALA A 193 -28.02 0.95 20.49
N ASP A 194 -28.33 0.68 21.76
CA ASP A 194 -28.84 1.63 22.74
C ASP A 194 -28.17 3.00 22.59
N SER A 195 -29.01 4.01 22.32
CA SER A 195 -28.69 5.42 22.18
C SER A 195 -27.46 5.86 22.99
N GLY A 196 -26.36 6.14 22.31
CA GLY A 196 -25.12 6.58 22.94
C GLY A 196 -24.11 7.27 22.02
N PHE A 197 -24.31 7.21 20.70
CA PHE A 197 -23.43 7.89 19.77
C PHE A 197 -23.98 9.30 19.50
N SER A 198 -23.30 10.32 20.04
CA SER A 198 -23.51 11.72 19.71
C SER A 198 -22.24 12.25 19.06
N SER A 199 -22.35 12.83 17.87
CA SER A 199 -21.22 13.50 17.18
C SER A 199 -20.61 14.61 18.05
N ALA A 200 -21.42 15.24 18.91
CA ALA A 200 -20.95 16.25 19.86
C ALA A 200 -19.97 15.69 20.90
N ASN A 201 -20.06 14.40 21.26
CA ASN A 201 -19.10 13.77 22.16
C ASN A 201 -17.77 13.50 21.46
N VAL A 202 -17.80 13.15 20.17
CA VAL A 202 -16.59 12.93 19.37
C VAL A 202 -15.82 14.24 19.18
N GLU A 203 -16.51 15.34 18.88
CA GLU A 203 -15.89 16.67 18.78
C GLU A 203 -15.34 17.14 20.13
N ALA A 204 -16.11 17.01 21.21
CA ALA A 204 -15.66 17.38 22.56
C ALA A 204 -14.48 16.52 23.05
N GLU A 205 -14.41 15.25 22.67
CA GLU A 205 -13.33 14.33 23.07
C GLU A 205 -12.07 14.52 22.24
N ILE A 206 -12.19 14.71 20.92
CA ILE A 206 -11.04 15.06 20.09
C ILE A 206 -10.51 16.44 20.50
N ALA A 207 -11.38 17.38 20.86
CA ALA A 207 -10.98 18.66 21.45
C ALA A 207 -10.37 18.50 22.86
N THR A 208 -10.92 17.64 23.73
CA THR A 208 -10.34 17.41 25.07
C THR A 208 -8.96 16.74 24.99
N ALA A 209 -8.79 15.81 24.04
CA ALA A 209 -7.52 15.18 23.73
C ALA A 209 -6.49 16.18 23.16
N THR A 210 -6.92 17.20 22.40
CA THR A 210 -6.02 18.23 21.84
C THR A 210 -5.81 19.44 22.77
N VAL A 211 -6.67 19.67 23.76
CA VAL A 211 -6.60 20.83 24.68
C VAL A 211 -5.79 20.53 25.95
N SER A 212 -5.62 19.26 26.34
CA SER A 212 -4.81 18.90 27.53
C SER A 212 -3.31 19.18 27.39
N GLU A 213 -2.85 19.62 26.22
CA GLU A 213 -1.47 20.05 25.96
C GLU A 213 -1.24 21.56 26.25
N ALA A 214 -2.28 22.33 26.61
CA ALA A 214 -2.15 23.77 26.86
C ALA A 214 -1.75 24.16 28.30
N THR A 215 -1.43 23.20 29.17
CA THR A 215 -0.97 23.48 30.54
C THR A 215 0.23 22.64 30.94
N ASP A 216 1.38 22.93 30.33
CA ASP A 216 2.66 22.87 31.04
C ASP A 216 3.60 23.96 30.49
N PRO A 217 4.31 24.70 31.37
CA PRO A 217 5.13 25.83 30.94
C PRO A 217 6.41 25.34 30.25
N ALA A 218 6.76 26.02 29.16
CA ALA A 218 7.95 25.78 28.35
C ALA A 218 9.26 25.78 29.17
N PRO A 219 10.22 24.88 28.88
CA PRO A 219 11.61 25.10 29.22
C PRO A 219 12.32 25.88 28.11
N ALA A 220 13.03 26.91 28.56
CA ALA A 220 13.89 27.89 27.91
C ALA A 220 14.46 27.59 26.50
N GLU A 221 14.35 28.63 25.66
CA GLU A 221 14.98 28.82 24.35
C GLU A 221 16.50 28.68 24.40
N THR A 222 17.08 28.04 23.39
CA THR A 222 18.44 28.35 22.93
C THR A 222 18.39 28.50 21.42
N THR A 223 18.35 29.75 20.98
CA THR A 223 18.35 30.21 19.60
C THR A 223 19.73 30.02 18.99
N ILE A 224 19.83 29.30 17.87
CA ILE A 224 20.87 29.56 16.87
C ILE A 224 20.19 29.60 15.50
N GLU A 225 20.23 30.79 14.90
CA GLU A 225 19.68 31.16 13.61
C GLU A 225 20.40 30.43 12.47
N HIS A 226 19.65 29.90 11.50
CA HIS A 226 20.19 29.56 10.19
C HIS A 226 19.75 30.64 9.19
N GLN A 227 20.62 31.62 8.98
CA GLN A 227 20.50 32.56 7.87
C GLN A 227 21.01 31.89 6.59
N SER A 228 20.24 32.06 5.53
CA SER A 228 20.58 31.77 4.15
C SER A 228 21.59 32.78 3.63
N GLU A 229 22.75 32.34 3.13
CA GLU A 229 23.43 33.06 2.05
C GLU A 229 24.43 32.18 1.31
N SER A 230 24.34 32.27 -0.01
CA SER A 230 25.27 31.82 -1.02
C SER A 230 26.63 32.50 -0.88
N ALA A 231 27.72 31.73 -0.94
CA ALA A 231 29.05 32.25 -1.25
C ALA A 231 29.85 31.23 -2.04
N GLU A 232 30.27 31.68 -3.22
CA GLU A 232 31.30 31.08 -4.07
C GLU A 232 32.57 30.79 -3.27
N LEU A 233 33.20 29.64 -3.56
CA LEU A 233 34.64 29.53 -3.36
C LEU A 233 35.28 28.90 -4.59
N SER A 234 35.90 29.78 -5.37
CA SER A 234 36.79 29.44 -6.47
C SER A 234 38.03 28.74 -5.93
N LEU A 235 38.44 27.64 -6.57
CA LEU A 235 39.84 27.21 -6.55
C LEU A 235 40.27 26.89 -7.99
N VAL A 236 41.31 27.61 -8.38
CA VAL A 236 42.00 27.67 -9.67
C VAL A 236 42.62 26.31 -10.04
N PRO A 237 42.68 25.93 -11.33
CA PRO A 237 43.22 24.64 -11.80
C PRO A 237 44.75 24.70 -11.95
N PRO A 238 45.44 23.55 -12.10
CA PRO A 238 46.75 23.54 -12.74
C PRO A 238 46.58 23.40 -14.26
N GLU A 239 47.11 24.37 -14.99
CA GLU A 239 47.39 24.26 -16.43
C GLU A 239 48.54 23.27 -16.70
N GLY A 240 48.45 22.57 -17.83
CA GLY A 240 49.48 21.64 -18.28
C GLY A 240 49.29 21.15 -19.73
N SER A 241 49.55 22.07 -20.67
CA SER A 241 50.14 21.88 -22.01
C SER A 241 49.57 20.91 -23.06
N ALA A 242 49.17 21.54 -24.18
CA ALA A 242 49.70 21.39 -25.55
C ALA A 242 49.16 20.29 -26.52
N ASP A 243 48.59 20.83 -27.61
CA ASP A 243 48.63 20.45 -29.03
C ASP A 243 47.90 19.20 -29.57
N ALA A 244 46.85 19.41 -30.40
CA ALA A 244 46.97 19.38 -31.88
C ALA A 244 45.61 19.31 -32.63
N GLU A 245 45.46 20.24 -33.59
CA GLU A 245 44.78 20.21 -34.91
C GLU A 245 43.29 19.84 -35.13
N GLU A 246 42.64 20.73 -35.88
CA GLU A 246 41.30 20.61 -36.49
C GLU A 246 41.26 19.66 -37.71
N GLY A 247 40.19 18.87 -37.81
CA GLY A 247 39.77 18.10 -39.00
C GLY A 247 38.33 17.57 -38.81
N PRO A 248 37.54 17.36 -39.89
CA PRO A 248 36.14 17.79 -39.95
C PRO A 248 35.11 16.82 -39.35
N ALA A 249 34.03 17.42 -38.83
CA ALA A 249 32.70 16.89 -38.54
C ALA A 249 32.49 15.36 -38.70
N GLN A 250 32.57 14.64 -37.59
CA GLN A 250 31.90 13.36 -37.39
C GLN A 250 31.15 13.42 -36.06
N SER A 251 29.84 13.22 -36.12
CA SER A 251 28.98 13.09 -34.93
C SER A 251 29.53 11.99 -34.02
N PRO A 252 29.85 12.25 -32.74
CA PRO A 252 30.42 11.20 -31.90
C PRO A 252 29.31 10.22 -31.54
N ARG A 253 29.50 8.95 -31.89
CA ARG A 253 28.86 7.85 -31.15
C ARG A 253 29.40 7.94 -29.73
N VAL A 254 28.62 8.53 -28.83
CA VAL A 254 29.00 8.71 -27.42
C VAL A 254 29.11 7.32 -26.79
N GLY A 255 30.34 6.84 -26.60
CA GLY A 255 30.64 5.67 -25.76
C GLY A 255 30.45 6.01 -24.29
N LEU A 256 30.34 4.98 -23.44
CA LEU A 256 30.23 5.14 -21.98
C LEU A 256 31.45 5.91 -21.42
N SER A 257 31.20 6.92 -20.60
CA SER A 257 32.25 7.63 -19.86
C SER A 257 32.88 6.75 -18.77
N SER A 258 33.99 7.19 -18.17
CA SER A 258 34.60 6.48 -17.04
C SER A 258 33.62 6.36 -15.86
N ASP A 259 32.91 7.44 -15.57
CA ASP A 259 31.94 7.53 -14.48
C ASP A 259 30.72 6.63 -14.75
N ASP A 260 30.27 6.57 -16.01
CA ASP A 260 29.21 5.65 -16.44
C ASP A 260 29.59 4.19 -16.21
N ARG A 261 30.83 3.83 -16.54
CA ARG A 261 31.34 2.47 -16.33
C ARG A 261 31.44 2.11 -14.86
N GLU A 262 31.82 3.06 -14.01
CA GLU A 262 31.84 2.88 -12.55
C GLU A 262 30.43 2.72 -11.97
N LEU A 263 29.49 3.57 -12.39
CA LEU A 263 28.07 3.46 -12.02
C LEU A 263 27.48 2.12 -12.43
N LEU A 264 27.78 1.63 -13.62
CA LEU A 264 27.29 0.33 -14.10
C LEU A 264 27.90 -0.85 -13.33
N ARG A 265 29.15 -0.75 -12.88
CA ARG A 265 29.77 -1.77 -12.01
C ARG A 265 29.10 -1.83 -10.64
N LEU A 266 28.92 -0.67 -9.99
CA LEU A 266 28.21 -0.58 -8.71
C LEU A 266 26.77 -1.11 -8.83
N TYR A 267 26.11 -0.84 -9.96
CA TYR A 267 24.78 -1.37 -10.24
C TYR A 267 24.77 -2.90 -10.38
N ALA A 268 25.73 -3.48 -11.11
CA ALA A 268 25.86 -4.93 -11.25
C ALA A 268 26.21 -5.63 -9.92
N ASP A 269 27.06 -5.01 -9.10
CA ASP A 269 27.42 -5.54 -7.77
C ASP A 269 26.21 -5.55 -6.84
N GLU A 270 25.38 -4.49 -6.87
CA GLU A 270 24.16 -4.42 -6.06
C GLU A 270 23.13 -5.48 -6.48
N LEU A 271 23.07 -5.82 -7.78
CA LEU A 271 22.24 -6.91 -8.30
C LEU A 271 22.81 -8.32 -8.05
N ASN A 272 24.07 -8.43 -7.61
CA ASN A 272 24.73 -9.67 -7.22
C ASN A 272 24.68 -9.94 -5.69
N GLY A 273 24.18 -9.00 -4.88
CA GLY A 273 24.05 -9.17 -3.42
C GLY A 273 23.03 -10.23 -2.99
N GLU A 274 23.25 -10.86 -1.83
CA GLU A 274 22.58 -12.07 -1.29
C GLU A 274 21.04 -12.03 -1.06
N ARG A 275 20.30 -11.07 -1.63
CA ARG A 275 18.83 -11.02 -1.59
C ARG A 275 18.17 -10.58 -2.91
N ALA A 276 18.93 -10.48 -4.00
CA ALA A 276 18.45 -9.88 -5.25
C ALA A 276 17.78 -10.85 -6.24
N ASP A 277 17.49 -12.10 -5.85
CA ASP A 277 16.95 -13.09 -6.80
C ASP A 277 15.48 -12.80 -7.20
N TYR A 278 14.76 -11.89 -6.54
CA TYR A 278 13.38 -11.52 -6.94
C TYR A 278 13.08 -10.01 -6.93
N ALA A 279 14.08 -9.15 -6.66
CA ALA A 279 13.91 -7.71 -6.44
C ALA A 279 14.60 -6.83 -7.50
N ILE A 280 14.86 -7.37 -8.70
CA ILE A 280 15.64 -6.69 -9.76
C ILE A 280 15.09 -5.29 -10.08
N GLU A 281 13.76 -5.13 -10.22
CA GLU A 281 13.16 -3.83 -10.53
C GLU A 281 13.19 -2.86 -9.33
N GLU A 282 13.20 -3.37 -8.09
CA GLU A 282 13.35 -2.55 -6.89
C GLU A 282 14.78 -2.02 -6.77
N VAL A 283 15.79 -2.89 -6.98
CA VAL A 283 17.20 -2.50 -7.03
C VAL A 283 17.43 -1.48 -8.14
N ARG A 284 16.88 -1.72 -9.34
CA ARG A 284 16.94 -0.76 -10.46
C ARG A 284 16.33 0.59 -10.09
N THR A 285 15.12 0.60 -9.54
CA THR A 285 14.42 1.85 -9.20
C THR A 285 15.18 2.61 -8.12
N ARG A 286 15.67 1.91 -7.09
CA ARG A 286 16.42 2.52 -5.99
C ARG A 286 17.78 3.05 -6.44
N PHE A 287 18.55 2.26 -7.20
CA PHE A 287 19.89 2.63 -7.64
C PHE A 287 19.87 3.87 -8.54
N TRP A 288 18.96 3.91 -9.52
CA TRP A 288 18.90 5.01 -10.50
C TRP A 288 18.13 6.24 -10.01
N LYS A 289 17.47 6.18 -8.83
CA LYS A 289 16.73 7.32 -8.26
C LYS A 289 17.69 8.50 -8.03
N GLY A 290 17.43 9.61 -8.71
CA GLY A 290 18.23 10.84 -8.58
C GLY A 290 19.58 10.82 -9.31
N LYS A 291 19.93 9.74 -10.03
CA LYS A 291 21.19 9.62 -10.81
C LYS A 291 21.05 9.98 -12.30
N GLY A 292 19.89 10.45 -12.74
CA GLY A 292 19.71 11.00 -14.09
C GLY A 292 19.87 9.99 -15.23
N LEU A 293 19.20 8.84 -15.18
CA LEU A 293 19.24 7.85 -16.26
C LEU A 293 18.42 8.32 -17.48
N GLU A 294 19.06 9.01 -18.43
CA GLU A 294 18.38 9.52 -19.62
C GLU A 294 17.96 8.40 -20.58
N LYS A 295 16.68 8.38 -20.95
CA LYS A 295 16.11 7.36 -21.84
C LYS A 295 16.76 7.44 -23.22
N GLY A 296 17.38 6.33 -23.66
CA GLY A 296 18.05 6.24 -24.96
C GLY A 296 19.54 6.59 -24.93
N SER A 297 20.10 6.95 -23.77
CA SER A 297 21.54 7.09 -23.59
C SER A 297 22.27 5.75 -23.65
N ALA A 298 23.58 5.79 -23.91
CA ALA A 298 24.45 4.62 -23.81
C ALA A 298 24.39 3.99 -22.41
N LEU A 299 24.36 4.83 -21.36
CA LEU A 299 24.21 4.42 -19.96
C LEU A 299 22.90 3.67 -19.72
N ALA A 300 21.77 4.20 -20.21
CA ALA A 300 20.46 3.54 -20.08
C ALA A 300 20.39 2.21 -20.83
N THR A 301 21.06 2.13 -21.99
CA THR A 301 21.15 0.90 -22.78
C THR A 301 21.96 -0.17 -22.06
N ALA A 302 23.14 0.20 -21.53
CA ALA A 302 23.99 -0.68 -20.75
C ALA A 302 23.33 -1.14 -19.44
N ALA A 303 22.68 -0.23 -18.70
CA ALA A 303 21.92 -0.56 -17.50
C ALA A 303 20.76 -1.53 -17.80
N GLY A 304 20.09 -1.35 -18.95
CA GLY A 304 19.07 -2.26 -19.44
C GLY A 304 19.62 -3.67 -19.72
N ALA A 305 20.79 -3.77 -20.36
CA ALA A 305 21.45 -5.03 -20.64
C ALA A 305 21.87 -5.79 -19.37
N ILE A 306 22.40 -5.07 -18.35
CA ILE A 306 22.72 -5.65 -17.03
C ILE A 306 21.43 -6.19 -16.37
N THR A 307 20.36 -5.40 -16.40
CA THR A 307 19.06 -5.80 -15.81
C THR A 307 18.49 -7.07 -16.48
N ASP A 308 18.58 -7.16 -17.81
CA ASP A 308 18.12 -8.33 -18.58
C ASP A 308 18.97 -9.58 -18.31
N ALA A 309 20.29 -9.43 -18.17
CA ALA A 309 21.18 -10.53 -17.82
C ALA A 309 20.83 -11.11 -16.44
N HIS A 310 20.64 -10.27 -15.42
CA HIS A 310 20.24 -10.73 -14.09
C HIS A 310 18.84 -11.35 -14.08
N ARG A 311 17.90 -10.83 -14.89
CA ARG A 311 16.56 -11.43 -15.04
C ARG A 311 16.65 -12.85 -15.59
N LYS A 312 17.46 -13.06 -16.63
CA LYS A 312 17.70 -14.38 -17.24
C LYS A 312 18.41 -15.34 -16.28
N ARG A 313 19.32 -14.84 -15.43
CA ARG A 313 19.95 -15.65 -14.36
C ARG A 313 18.91 -16.14 -13.37
N VAL A 314 18.01 -15.26 -12.94
CA VAL A 314 16.94 -15.57 -11.97
C VAL A 314 15.91 -16.56 -12.54
N THR A 315 15.55 -16.43 -13.81
CA THR A 315 14.61 -17.36 -14.48
C THR A 315 15.26 -18.70 -14.85
N GLY A 316 16.58 -18.84 -14.66
CA GLY A 316 17.33 -20.05 -14.99
C GLY A 316 17.69 -20.18 -16.48
N ASP A 317 17.49 -19.12 -17.27
CA ASP A 317 17.76 -19.11 -18.71
C ASP A 317 19.27 -19.04 -19.02
N ILE A 318 20.08 -18.49 -18.09
CA ILE A 318 21.54 -18.40 -18.21
C ILE A 318 22.23 -18.72 -16.88
N SER A 319 23.50 -19.19 -16.95
CA SER A 319 24.30 -19.46 -15.76
C SER A 319 24.77 -18.18 -15.07
N ILE A 320 25.25 -18.30 -13.82
CA ILE A 320 25.85 -17.18 -13.08
C ILE A 320 27.10 -16.63 -13.81
N ASP A 321 27.90 -17.50 -14.42
CA ASP A 321 29.10 -17.12 -15.16
C ASP A 321 28.75 -16.38 -16.46
N GLU A 322 27.69 -16.82 -17.15
CA GLU A 322 27.18 -16.18 -18.35
C GLU A 322 26.56 -14.81 -18.04
N CYS A 323 25.84 -14.69 -16.92
CA CYS A 323 25.35 -13.41 -16.41
C CYS A 323 26.51 -12.44 -16.14
N ALA A 324 27.55 -12.90 -15.44
CA ALA A 324 28.72 -12.08 -15.14
C ALA A 324 29.47 -11.65 -16.42
N GLN A 325 29.52 -12.51 -17.44
CA GLN A 325 30.09 -12.16 -18.75
C GLN A 325 29.27 -11.06 -19.45
N ARG A 326 27.95 -11.21 -19.51
CA ARG A 326 27.06 -10.21 -20.13
C ARG A 326 27.11 -8.85 -19.42
N CYS A 327 27.22 -8.84 -18.09
CA CYS A 327 27.42 -7.61 -17.34
C CYS A 327 28.76 -6.92 -17.68
N ARG A 328 29.85 -7.69 -17.82
CA ARG A 328 31.14 -7.14 -18.27
C ARG A 328 31.07 -6.57 -19.68
N GLU A 329 30.37 -7.25 -20.59
CA GLU A 329 30.18 -6.77 -21.97
C GLU A 329 29.35 -5.48 -22.02
N ALA A 330 28.32 -5.36 -21.19
CA ALA A 330 27.51 -4.14 -21.08
C ALA A 330 28.28 -2.93 -20.53
N THR A 331 29.37 -3.16 -19.78
CA THR A 331 30.22 -2.09 -19.23
C THR A 331 31.39 -1.66 -20.14
N ARG A 332 31.57 -2.30 -21.30
CA ARG A 332 32.65 -1.97 -22.26
C ARG A 332 32.22 -0.86 -23.20
#